data_AF-A0A2T9ZA52-F1
#
_entry.id   AF-A0A2T9ZA52-F1
#
_cell.length_a   1.000
_cell.length_b   1.000
_cell.length_c   1.000
_cell.angle_alpha   90.00
_cell.angle_beta   90.00
_cell.angle_gamma   90.00
#
_symmetry.space_group_name_H-M   'P 1'
#
loop_
_entity.id
_entity.type
_entity.pdbx_description
1 polymer ?
#
loop_
_entity_poly.entity_id
_entity_poly.type
_entity_poly.pdbx_seq_one_letter_code
_entity_poly.pdbx_strand_id
1 'polypeptide(L)'
;MSFENIVFFCNDEFLDVDTTHPSSSYYLMNHNLLRHIDLPFENIGFFDGKVENLQDECKRHEQELSKYGTFDLLLTSIGPDGHITFNKPGSSLYSHSRTKALTFETILENRYFIDDNIYKVPKISLNLRIQTILDSKEDAMTITGVENSLALSKCTEGEVNHMWVISVIQLHPSALIVCYENSTSKLLVKTVKYYKNIGDSRLSPPELYINDLNNFGFFQSPLYGSPSASEIRLNNYSLFPNRPFQALPGFY
;
A
#
# COMPACT_ATOMS: atom_id res chain seq x y z
N MET A 1 22.72 3.67 -1.65
CA MET A 1 22.03 2.53 -2.31
C MET A 1 21.73 2.96 -3.73
N SER A 2 21.93 2.11 -4.73
CA SER A 2 21.73 2.42 -6.16
C SER A 2 20.46 1.74 -6.67
N PHE A 3 19.80 2.37 -7.64
CA PHE A 3 18.57 1.93 -8.31
C PHE A 3 18.80 1.48 -9.76
N GLU A 4 20.04 1.45 -10.25
CA GLU A 4 20.36 1.14 -11.66
C GLU A 4 19.83 -0.22 -12.15
N ASN A 5 19.75 -1.18 -11.24
CA ASN A 5 19.31 -2.56 -11.52
C ASN A 5 17.89 -2.86 -11.00
N ILE A 6 17.13 -1.82 -10.67
CA ILE A 6 15.73 -1.96 -10.26
C ILE A 6 14.84 -1.80 -11.49
N VAL A 7 13.75 -2.56 -11.53
CA VAL A 7 12.64 -2.37 -12.46
C VAL A 7 11.44 -1.90 -11.64
N PHE A 8 10.81 -0.81 -12.07
CA PHE A 8 9.72 -0.15 -11.37
C PHE A 8 8.46 -0.18 -12.22
N PHE A 9 7.31 -0.50 -11.63
CA PHE A 9 6.03 -0.38 -12.32
C PHE A 9 5.06 0.49 -11.50
N CYS A 10 4.37 1.40 -12.18
CA CYS A 10 3.21 2.09 -11.61
C CYS A 10 2.00 1.16 -11.55
N ASN A 11 1.21 1.26 -10.48
CA ASN A 11 0.05 0.38 -10.24
C ASN A 11 -1.20 0.75 -11.04
N ASP A 12 -1.28 2.01 -11.48
CA ASP A 12 -2.42 2.58 -12.16
C ASP A 12 -2.04 3.83 -12.96
N GLU A 13 -2.97 4.25 -13.83
CA GLU A 13 -2.93 5.55 -14.50
C GLU A 13 -4.35 6.01 -14.84
N PHE A 14 -4.57 7.31 -14.94
CA PHE A 14 -5.84 7.86 -15.40
C PHE A 14 -5.99 7.82 -16.93
N LEU A 15 -7.23 7.62 -17.38
CA LEU A 15 -7.57 7.69 -18.79
C LEU A 15 -7.52 9.14 -19.32
N ASP A 16 -7.07 9.29 -20.56
CA ASP A 16 -6.97 10.57 -21.29
C ASP A 16 -6.03 11.61 -20.65
N VAL A 17 -5.13 11.16 -19.78
CA VAL A 17 -4.16 12.03 -19.09
C VAL A 17 -2.79 11.94 -19.73
N ASP A 18 -2.15 13.09 -19.94
CA ASP A 18 -0.76 13.16 -20.39
C ASP A 18 0.21 12.88 -19.23
N THR A 19 1.33 12.22 -19.51
CA THR A 19 2.38 11.97 -18.50
C THR A 19 2.99 13.24 -17.92
N THR A 20 2.79 14.40 -18.56
CA THR A 20 3.18 15.72 -18.04
C THR A 20 2.11 16.39 -17.18
N HIS A 21 0.88 15.84 -17.14
CA HIS A 21 -0.23 16.41 -16.39
C HIS A 21 -0.07 16.13 -14.88
N PRO A 22 -0.37 17.09 -13.99
CA PRO A 22 -0.19 16.91 -12.53
C PRO A 22 -0.96 15.74 -11.91
N SER A 23 -2.06 15.31 -12.55
CA SER A 23 -2.83 14.16 -12.11
C SER A 23 -2.29 12.83 -12.60
N SER A 24 -1.35 12.80 -13.55
CA SER A 24 -0.79 11.53 -14.02
C SER A 24 -0.06 10.84 -12.87
N SER A 25 -0.30 9.54 -12.75
CA SER A 25 0.38 8.69 -11.78
C SER A 25 1.88 8.63 -12.10
N TYR A 26 2.23 8.57 -13.39
CA TYR A 26 3.62 8.73 -13.83
C TYR A 26 4.19 10.10 -13.42
N TYR A 27 3.46 11.21 -13.64
CA TYR A 27 3.93 12.54 -13.25
C TYR A 27 4.24 12.59 -11.75
N LEU A 28 3.31 12.14 -10.90
CA LEU A 28 3.46 12.10 -9.45
C LEU A 28 4.69 11.28 -9.05
N MET A 29 4.85 10.08 -9.61
CA MET A 29 5.99 9.23 -9.30
C MET A 29 7.31 9.83 -9.76
N ASN A 30 7.35 10.38 -10.97
CA ASN A 30 8.53 11.02 -11.50
C ASN A 30 8.92 12.28 -10.69
N HIS A 31 7.94 13.09 -10.29
CA HIS A 31 8.15 14.30 -9.52
C HIS A 31 8.66 14.02 -8.10
N ASN A 32 8.09 13.01 -7.44
CA ASN A 32 8.34 12.72 -6.02
C ASN A 32 9.47 11.72 -5.79
N LEU A 33 9.77 10.84 -6.75
CA LEU A 33 10.75 9.77 -6.57
C LEU A 33 11.70 9.61 -7.77
N LEU A 34 11.19 9.27 -8.96
CA LEU A 34 12.00 8.67 -10.02
C LEU A 34 13.10 9.60 -10.54
N ARG A 35 12.86 10.92 -10.59
CA ARG A 35 13.88 11.90 -11.01
C ARG A 35 15.00 12.13 -10.00
N HIS A 36 14.86 11.63 -8.77
CA HIS A 36 15.82 11.83 -7.68
C HIS A 36 16.71 10.60 -7.43
N ILE A 37 16.54 9.54 -8.23
CA ILE A 37 17.26 8.27 -8.11
C ILE A 37 17.89 7.87 -9.45
N ASP A 38 18.89 7.00 -9.40
CA ASP A 38 19.63 6.46 -10.56
C ASP A 38 18.89 5.28 -11.21
N LEU A 39 17.60 5.45 -11.52
CA LEU A 39 16.78 4.44 -12.20
C LEU A 39 16.70 4.71 -13.72
N PRO A 40 17.13 3.77 -14.59
CA PRO A 40 17.02 3.93 -16.03
C PRO A 40 15.56 4.01 -16.49
N PHE A 41 15.28 4.86 -17.48
CA PHE A 41 13.90 5.09 -17.94
C PHE A 41 13.29 3.83 -18.57
N GLU A 42 14.09 3.03 -19.25
CA GLU A 42 13.72 1.75 -19.84
C GLU A 42 13.26 0.71 -18.81
N ASN A 43 13.60 0.91 -17.53
CA ASN A 43 13.20 0.06 -16.43
C ASN A 43 11.89 0.53 -15.76
N ILE A 44 11.22 1.56 -16.30
CA ILE A 44 9.98 2.12 -15.75
C ILE A 44 8.79 1.67 -16.60
N GLY A 45 7.97 0.80 -16.05
CA GLY A 45 6.69 0.38 -16.64
C GLY A 45 5.53 1.22 -16.12
N PHE A 46 4.70 1.74 -17.02
CA PHE A 46 3.47 2.45 -16.68
C PHE A 46 2.39 2.16 -17.71
N PHE A 47 1.15 2.47 -17.36
CA PHE A 47 0.02 2.42 -18.29
C PHE A 47 0.01 3.66 -19.18
N ASP A 48 -0.27 3.50 -20.47
CA ASP A 48 -0.57 4.60 -21.38
C ASP A 48 -2.09 4.86 -21.40
N GLY A 49 -2.51 5.90 -20.69
CA GLY A 49 -3.90 6.32 -20.61
C GLY A 49 -4.48 6.93 -21.89
N LYS A 50 -3.71 7.10 -22.97
CA LYS A 50 -4.18 7.75 -24.22
C LYS A 50 -4.39 6.82 -25.39
N VAL A 51 -4.09 5.53 -25.23
CA VAL A 51 -4.31 4.53 -26.26
C VAL A 51 -5.79 4.32 -26.56
N GLU A 52 -6.13 4.10 -27.82
CA GLU A 52 -7.51 3.86 -28.24
C GLU A 52 -8.06 2.53 -27.69
N ASN A 53 -7.23 1.49 -27.63
CA ASN A 53 -7.63 0.16 -27.16
C ASN A 53 -7.05 -0.13 -25.77
N LEU A 54 -7.85 0.21 -24.76
CA LEU A 54 -7.49 0.07 -23.35
C LEU A 54 -7.33 -1.38 -22.89
N GLN A 55 -8.05 -2.31 -23.52
CA GLN A 55 -7.89 -3.74 -23.22
C GLN A 55 -6.53 -4.25 -23.69
N ASP A 56 -6.08 -3.82 -24.86
CA ASP A 56 -4.76 -4.20 -25.37
C ASP A 56 -3.64 -3.53 -24.57
N GLU A 57 -3.86 -2.32 -24.05
CA GLU A 57 -2.95 -1.68 -23.11
C GLU A 57 -2.84 -2.45 -21.78
N CYS A 58 -3.96 -2.89 -21.21
CA CYS A 58 -3.94 -3.75 -20.03
C CYS A 58 -3.13 -5.03 -20.29
N LYS A 59 -3.32 -5.67 -21.45
CA LYS A 59 -2.55 -6.86 -21.83
C LYS A 59 -1.07 -6.56 -22.03
N ARG A 60 -0.74 -5.46 -22.69
CA ARG A 60 0.65 -5.01 -22.91
C ARG A 60 1.35 -4.83 -21.57
N HIS A 61 0.72 -4.11 -20.63
CA HIS A 61 1.28 -3.87 -19.31
C HIS A 61 1.50 -5.18 -18.54
N GLU A 62 0.51 -6.10 -18.54
CA GLU A 62 0.69 -7.42 -17.93
C GLU A 62 1.79 -8.26 -18.60
N GLN A 63 1.93 -8.17 -19.92
CA GLN A 63 2.99 -8.86 -20.66
C GLN A 63 4.37 -8.28 -20.32
N GLU A 64 4.52 -6.96 -20.25
CA GLU A 64 5.76 -6.31 -19.84
C GLU A 64 6.17 -6.74 -18.42
N LEU A 65 5.24 -6.72 -17.46
CA LEU A 65 5.48 -7.19 -16.11
C LEU A 65 5.90 -8.67 -16.09
N SER A 66 5.25 -9.51 -16.90
CA SER A 66 5.51 -10.95 -16.94
C SER A 66 6.92 -11.33 -17.39
N LYS A 67 7.61 -10.46 -18.15
CA LYS A 67 9.01 -10.66 -18.54
C LYS A 67 9.96 -10.69 -17.34
N TYR A 68 9.56 -10.05 -16.24
CA TYR A 68 10.32 -9.98 -15.00
C TYR A 68 9.80 -10.95 -13.93
N GLY A 69 8.69 -11.65 -14.19
CA GLY A 69 8.03 -12.55 -13.25
C GLY A 69 6.97 -11.82 -12.42
N THR A 70 7.13 -11.80 -11.10
CA THR A 70 6.25 -11.10 -10.15
C THR A 70 7.02 -10.04 -9.40
N PHE A 71 6.31 -9.13 -8.74
CA PHE A 71 6.94 -8.11 -7.90
C PHE A 71 7.73 -8.75 -6.76
N ASP A 72 9.01 -8.40 -6.63
CA ASP A 72 9.80 -8.72 -5.43
C ASP A 72 9.26 -7.98 -4.20
N LEU A 73 8.86 -6.74 -4.39
CA LEU A 73 8.25 -5.88 -3.39
C LEU A 73 7.17 -5.04 -4.05
N LEU A 74 5.95 -5.11 -3.51
CA LEU A 74 4.88 -4.20 -3.84
C LEU A 74 4.69 -3.21 -2.69
N LEU A 75 4.71 -1.92 -3.02
CA LEU A 75 4.42 -0.86 -2.06
C LEU A 75 2.98 -0.40 -2.28
N THR A 76 2.18 -0.52 -1.22
CA THR A 76 0.75 -0.21 -1.28
C THR A 76 0.33 0.75 -0.17
N SER A 77 -0.80 1.40 -0.41
CA SER A 77 -1.53 2.20 0.57
C SER A 77 -3.00 1.82 0.50
N ILE A 78 -3.77 2.27 1.49
CA ILE A 78 -5.22 2.00 1.55
C ILE A 78 -6.00 3.30 1.58
N GLY A 79 -7.20 3.23 0.98
CA GLY A 79 -8.22 4.24 1.21
C GLY A 79 -9.11 3.94 2.42
N PRO A 80 -9.87 4.94 2.89
CA PRO A 80 -10.83 4.79 4.00
C PRO A 80 -11.93 3.74 3.74
N ASP A 81 -12.25 3.49 2.47
CA ASP A 81 -13.20 2.47 2.00
C ASP A 81 -12.56 1.07 1.83
N GLY A 82 -11.27 0.92 2.14
CA GLY A 82 -10.53 -0.33 2.02
C GLY A 82 -10.13 -0.71 0.60
N HIS A 83 -10.08 0.25 -0.34
CA HIS A 83 -9.47 0.00 -1.64
C HIS A 83 -7.95 -0.13 -1.54
N ILE A 84 -7.38 -0.95 -2.43
CA ILE A 84 -5.96 -0.96 -2.76
C ILE A 84 -5.86 -0.58 -4.24
N THR A 85 -4.99 0.35 -4.64
CA THR A 85 -4.99 0.94 -6.01
C THR A 85 -6.39 1.45 -6.38
N PHE A 86 -6.80 1.46 -7.66
CA PHE A 86 -8.22 1.70 -8.01
C PHE A 86 -9.14 0.48 -7.87
N ASN A 87 -8.77 -0.56 -7.13
CA ASN A 87 -9.67 -1.68 -6.82
C ASN A 87 -10.61 -1.33 -5.65
N LYS A 88 -11.72 -0.66 -6.00
CA LYS A 88 -12.77 -0.18 -5.09
C LYS A 88 -13.69 -1.28 -4.55
N PRO A 89 -14.47 -0.99 -3.48
CA PRO A 89 -15.53 -1.89 -2.99
C PRO A 89 -16.41 -2.45 -4.11
N GLY A 90 -16.69 -3.74 -4.06
CA GLY A 90 -17.42 -4.50 -5.08
C GLY A 90 -16.55 -5.03 -6.22
N SER A 91 -15.25 -4.70 -6.25
CA SER A 91 -14.33 -5.27 -7.24
C SER A 91 -14.16 -6.77 -7.05
N SER A 92 -14.22 -7.55 -8.14
CA SER A 92 -13.90 -8.98 -8.09
C SER A 92 -12.50 -9.18 -7.51
N LEU A 93 -12.39 -10.04 -6.48
CA LEU A 93 -11.12 -10.40 -5.87
C LEU A 93 -10.21 -11.21 -6.82
N TYR A 94 -10.80 -11.77 -7.88
CA TYR A 94 -10.10 -12.45 -8.98
C TYR A 94 -10.15 -11.60 -10.26
N SER A 95 -9.93 -10.28 -10.13
CA SER A 95 -10.01 -9.37 -11.27
C SER A 95 -8.80 -9.46 -12.19
N HIS A 96 -8.97 -9.00 -13.44
CA HIS A 96 -7.87 -8.73 -14.38
C HIS A 96 -7.56 -7.22 -14.43
N SER A 97 -6.38 -6.86 -14.98
CA SER A 97 -6.07 -5.45 -15.24
C SER A 97 -7.10 -4.91 -16.21
N ARG A 98 -7.70 -3.77 -15.86
CA ARG A 98 -8.89 -3.27 -16.55
C ARG A 98 -9.09 -1.79 -16.31
N THR A 99 -10.02 -1.23 -17.07
CA THR A 99 -10.54 0.10 -16.79
C THR A 99 -11.49 0.08 -15.58
N LYS A 100 -11.42 1.11 -14.76
CA LYS A 100 -12.32 1.34 -13.64
C LYS A 100 -12.82 2.77 -13.63
N ALA A 101 -14.14 2.91 -13.61
CA ALA A 101 -14.77 4.16 -13.28
C ALA A 101 -14.45 4.54 -11.82
N LEU A 102 -14.08 5.79 -11.62
CA LEU A 102 -13.84 6.33 -10.28
C LEU A 102 -15.17 6.58 -9.58
N THR A 103 -15.21 6.36 -8.27
CA THR A 103 -16.34 6.78 -7.44
C THR A 103 -16.32 8.29 -7.25
N PHE A 104 -17.45 8.87 -6.84
CA PHE A 104 -17.53 10.30 -6.56
C PHE A 104 -16.57 10.71 -5.43
N GLU A 105 -16.43 9.89 -4.40
CA GLU A 105 -15.48 10.09 -3.30
C GLU A 105 -14.04 10.16 -3.82
N THR A 106 -13.68 9.29 -4.75
CA THR A 106 -12.34 9.27 -5.37
C THR A 106 -12.10 10.55 -6.18
N ILE A 107 -13.12 11.03 -6.90
CA ILE A 107 -13.06 12.29 -7.62
C ILE A 107 -12.87 13.45 -6.65
N LEU A 108 -13.58 13.44 -5.52
CA LEU A 108 -13.46 14.45 -4.48
C LEU A 108 -12.06 14.45 -3.84
N GLU A 109 -11.44 13.29 -3.62
CA GLU A 109 -10.09 13.20 -3.08
C GLU A 109 -9.03 13.68 -4.08
N ASN A 110 -9.19 13.32 -5.36
CA ASN A 110 -8.20 13.66 -6.39
C ASN A 110 -8.25 15.11 -6.86
N ARG A 111 -9.34 15.84 -6.61
CA ARG A 111 -9.47 17.25 -7.01
C ARG A 111 -8.38 18.15 -6.41
N TYR A 112 -7.86 17.80 -5.23
CA TYR A 112 -6.80 18.56 -4.57
C TYR A 112 -5.50 18.57 -5.37
N PHE A 113 -5.28 17.58 -6.23
CA PHE A 113 -4.15 17.53 -7.17
C PHE A 113 -4.42 18.30 -8.47
N ILE A 114 -5.65 18.81 -8.68
CA ILE A 114 -6.09 19.42 -9.94
C ILE A 114 -6.90 20.69 -9.68
N ASP A 115 -6.23 21.70 -9.14
CA ASP A 115 -6.78 23.05 -8.90
C ASP A 115 -8.10 23.06 -8.08
N ASP A 116 -8.30 22.08 -7.21
CA ASP A 116 -9.55 21.88 -6.44
C ASP A 116 -10.81 21.80 -7.33
N ASN A 117 -10.67 21.29 -8.57
CA ASN A 117 -11.76 21.23 -9.55
C ASN A 117 -12.14 19.79 -9.94
N ILE A 118 -13.30 19.34 -9.44
CA ILE A 118 -13.85 18.00 -9.70
C ILE A 118 -14.11 17.70 -11.19
N TYR A 119 -14.35 18.71 -12.02
CA TYR A 119 -14.65 18.52 -13.44
C TYR A 119 -13.39 18.25 -14.27
N LYS A 120 -12.22 18.60 -13.73
CA LYS A 120 -10.92 18.30 -14.33
C LYS A 120 -10.38 16.93 -13.92
N VAL A 121 -10.99 16.27 -12.93
CA VAL A 121 -10.57 14.94 -12.49
C VAL A 121 -10.98 13.90 -13.52
N PRO A 122 -10.05 13.09 -14.03
CA PRO A 122 -10.37 11.97 -14.90
C PRO A 122 -11.35 11.03 -14.22
N LYS A 123 -12.28 10.47 -14.97
CA LYS A 123 -13.37 9.64 -14.41
C LYS A 123 -13.10 8.15 -14.54
N ILE A 124 -12.07 7.78 -15.27
CA ILE A 124 -11.71 6.39 -15.56
C ILE A 124 -10.21 6.24 -15.29
N SER A 125 -9.82 5.10 -14.76
CA SER A 125 -8.45 4.69 -14.52
C SER A 125 -8.18 3.33 -15.16
N LEU A 126 -6.93 3.06 -15.50
CA LEU A 126 -6.36 1.74 -15.72
C LEU A 126 -5.74 1.28 -14.40
N ASN A 127 -5.89 0.02 -14.05
CA ASN A 127 -5.29 -0.53 -12.83
C ASN A 127 -4.80 -1.95 -13.00
N LEU A 128 -3.83 -2.31 -12.15
CA LEU A 128 -3.41 -3.69 -11.97
C LEU A 128 -4.54 -4.55 -11.38
N ARG A 129 -4.49 -5.85 -11.72
CA ARG A 129 -5.30 -6.86 -11.06
C ARG A 129 -4.91 -7.09 -9.60
N ILE A 130 -5.90 -7.47 -8.80
CA ILE A 130 -5.68 -7.93 -7.42
C ILE A 130 -4.76 -9.15 -7.37
N GLN A 131 -4.82 -10.04 -8.36
CA GLN A 131 -3.91 -11.20 -8.40
C GLN A 131 -2.45 -10.78 -8.47
N THR A 132 -2.11 -9.63 -9.09
CA THR A 132 -0.74 -9.12 -9.11
C THR A 132 -0.25 -8.74 -7.72
N ILE A 133 -1.15 -8.25 -6.85
CA ILE A 133 -0.87 -8.01 -5.44
C ILE A 133 -0.59 -9.36 -4.75
N LEU A 134 -1.49 -10.34 -4.92
CA LEU A 134 -1.37 -11.66 -4.30
C LEU A 134 -0.18 -12.49 -4.77
N ASP A 135 0.27 -12.31 -6.02
CA ASP A 135 1.40 -12.98 -6.63
C ASP A 135 2.75 -12.34 -6.27
N SER A 136 2.73 -11.14 -5.66
CA SER A 136 3.96 -10.48 -5.23
C SER A 136 4.66 -11.28 -4.11
N LYS A 137 5.99 -11.20 -4.05
CA LYS A 137 6.75 -11.91 -3.03
C LYS A 137 6.56 -11.27 -1.67
N GLU A 138 6.52 -9.94 -1.62
CA GLU A 138 6.23 -9.15 -0.42
C GLU A 138 5.33 -7.96 -0.77
N ASP A 139 4.30 -7.72 0.04
CA ASP A 139 3.52 -6.48 0.01
C ASP A 139 3.79 -5.72 1.32
N ALA A 140 4.34 -4.52 1.18
CA ALA A 140 4.56 -3.59 2.28
C ALA A 140 3.63 -2.39 2.15
N MET A 141 2.73 -2.27 3.12
CA MET A 141 1.62 -1.36 3.11
C MET A 141 1.74 -0.31 4.18
N THR A 142 1.55 0.96 3.82
CA THR A 142 1.52 2.07 4.78
C THR A 142 0.08 2.54 5.02
N ILE A 143 -0.29 2.67 6.29
CA ILE A 143 -1.61 3.14 6.71
C ILE A 143 -1.45 4.30 7.70
N THR A 144 -1.94 5.46 7.31
CA THR A 144 -1.85 6.68 8.13
C THR A 144 -3.23 7.26 8.37
N GLY A 145 -3.40 7.96 9.49
CA GLY A 145 -4.64 8.70 9.77
C GLY A 145 -5.76 7.84 10.37
N VAL A 146 -6.66 8.52 11.07
CA VAL A 146 -7.78 7.90 11.80
C VAL A 146 -8.89 7.44 10.85
N GLU A 147 -9.02 8.10 9.70
CA GLU A 147 -9.95 7.80 8.62
C GLU A 147 -9.77 6.39 8.06
N ASN A 148 -8.53 5.86 8.08
CA ASN A 148 -8.21 4.52 7.61
C ASN A 148 -8.36 3.43 8.68
N SER A 149 -8.75 3.79 9.92
CA SER A 149 -8.82 2.83 11.02
C SER A 149 -9.86 1.73 10.83
N LEU A 150 -11.00 2.06 10.22
CA LEU A 150 -12.01 1.07 9.90
C LEU A 150 -11.50 0.07 8.85
N ALA A 151 -10.86 0.56 7.79
CA ALA A 151 -10.25 -0.27 6.76
C ALA A 151 -9.18 -1.20 7.36
N LEU A 152 -8.35 -0.71 8.27
CA LEU A 152 -7.37 -1.52 9.00
C LEU A 152 -8.03 -2.61 9.87
N SER A 153 -9.12 -2.31 10.58
CA SER A 153 -9.88 -3.33 11.31
C SER A 153 -10.49 -4.37 10.38
N LYS A 154 -11.03 -3.97 9.24
CA LYS A 154 -11.59 -4.91 8.25
C LYS A 154 -10.51 -5.78 7.60
N CYS A 155 -9.32 -5.23 7.42
CA CYS A 155 -8.14 -5.93 6.94
C CYS A 155 -7.64 -7.00 7.92
N THR A 156 -7.62 -6.70 9.22
CA THR A 156 -6.90 -7.52 10.22
C THR A 156 -7.81 -8.41 11.07
N GLU A 157 -9.06 -8.00 11.28
CA GLU A 157 -10.04 -8.66 12.16
C GLU A 157 -11.30 -9.12 11.42
N GLY A 158 -11.49 -8.63 10.18
CA GLY A 158 -12.64 -8.96 9.34
C GLY A 158 -12.42 -10.21 8.49
N GLU A 159 -13.49 -10.65 7.83
CA GLU A 159 -13.44 -11.73 6.83
C GLU A 159 -13.00 -11.19 5.46
N VAL A 160 -12.38 -12.06 4.66
CA VAL A 160 -12.07 -11.76 3.25
C VAL A 160 -13.37 -11.49 2.48
N ASN A 161 -13.52 -10.28 1.96
CA ASN A 161 -14.71 -9.87 1.22
C ASN A 161 -14.41 -8.76 0.20
N HIS A 162 -15.19 -8.71 -0.88
CA HIS A 162 -14.99 -7.74 -1.95
C HIS A 162 -15.44 -6.31 -1.64
N MET A 163 -16.13 -6.07 -0.52
CA MET A 163 -16.50 -4.72 -0.09
C MET A 163 -15.35 -4.02 0.62
N TRP A 164 -14.44 -4.80 1.22
CA TRP A 164 -13.19 -4.36 1.82
C TRP A 164 -12.06 -5.06 1.09
N VAL A 165 -11.74 -4.60 -0.12
CA VAL A 165 -10.76 -5.26 -1.00
C VAL A 165 -9.43 -5.51 -0.28
N ILE A 166 -9.03 -4.62 0.61
CA ILE A 166 -7.87 -4.79 1.49
C ILE A 166 -7.83 -6.13 2.24
N SER A 167 -8.97 -6.71 2.58
CA SER A 167 -9.02 -8.01 3.28
C SER A 167 -8.35 -9.15 2.51
N VAL A 168 -8.15 -9.03 1.19
CA VAL A 168 -7.40 -10.04 0.40
C VAL A 168 -5.98 -10.23 0.91
N ILE A 169 -5.40 -9.23 1.56
CA ILE A 169 -4.02 -9.27 2.04
C ILE A 169 -3.82 -10.36 3.12
N GLN A 170 -4.90 -10.80 3.79
CA GLN A 170 -4.86 -11.95 4.68
C GLN A 170 -4.44 -13.25 3.96
N LEU A 171 -4.69 -13.33 2.65
CA LEU A 171 -4.32 -14.47 1.81
C LEU A 171 -2.90 -14.34 1.24
N HIS A 172 -2.26 -13.18 1.37
CA HIS A 172 -0.94 -12.91 0.80
C HIS A 172 0.16 -13.62 1.60
N PRO A 173 1.09 -14.36 0.99
CA PRO A 173 2.07 -15.18 1.72
C PRO A 173 3.04 -14.37 2.60
N SER A 174 3.30 -13.10 2.26
CA SER A 174 4.16 -12.19 3.04
C SER A 174 3.65 -10.75 2.97
N ALA A 175 2.88 -10.33 3.96
CA ALA A 175 2.34 -8.97 4.03
C ALA A 175 2.77 -8.26 5.31
N LEU A 176 3.29 -7.05 5.15
CA LEU A 176 3.66 -6.12 6.20
C LEU A 176 2.78 -4.88 6.13
N ILE A 177 2.11 -4.56 7.22
CA ILE A 177 1.37 -3.33 7.40
C ILE A 177 2.12 -2.45 8.40
N VAL A 178 2.52 -1.26 7.98
CA VAL A 178 3.09 -0.24 8.84
C VAL A 178 2.02 0.82 9.06
N CYS A 179 1.55 0.99 10.29
CA CYS A 179 0.48 1.92 10.59
C CYS A 179 0.82 2.89 11.72
N TYR A 180 0.25 4.09 11.65
CA TYR A 180 0.34 5.04 12.76
C TYR A 180 -0.60 4.62 13.90
N GLU A 181 -0.25 4.97 15.13
CA GLU A 181 -1.05 4.61 16.30
C GLU A 181 -2.51 5.09 16.19
N ASN A 182 -2.76 6.28 15.63
CA ASN A 182 -4.12 6.80 15.43
C ASN A 182 -4.95 5.97 14.43
N SER A 183 -4.32 5.27 13.49
CA SER A 183 -4.96 4.34 12.57
C SER A 183 -5.46 3.07 13.27
N THR A 184 -5.02 2.78 14.50
CA THR A 184 -5.44 1.59 15.25
C THR A 184 -6.74 1.78 16.05
N SER A 185 -7.36 2.96 16.00
CA SER A 185 -8.49 3.33 16.88
C SER A 185 -9.77 2.46 16.77
N LYS A 186 -9.91 1.68 15.69
CA LYS A 186 -11.01 0.71 15.50
C LYS A 186 -10.59 -0.73 15.70
N LEU A 187 -9.32 -1.00 16.01
CA LEU A 187 -8.85 -2.34 16.36
C LEU A 187 -9.23 -2.69 17.80
N LEU A 188 -9.39 -3.98 18.06
CA LEU A 188 -9.48 -4.47 19.41
C LEU A 188 -8.14 -4.29 20.12
N VAL A 189 -8.19 -3.91 21.40
CA VAL A 189 -6.98 -3.74 22.24
C VAL A 189 -6.12 -5.01 22.24
N LYS A 190 -6.74 -6.20 22.23
CA LYS A 190 -6.03 -7.48 22.16
C LYS A 190 -5.22 -7.64 20.86
N THR A 191 -5.74 -7.13 19.74
CA THR A 191 -5.11 -7.20 18.41
C THR A 191 -3.87 -6.31 18.37
N VAL A 192 -4.00 -5.07 18.84
CA VAL A 192 -2.86 -4.14 18.91
C VAL A 192 -1.76 -4.70 19.82
N LYS A 193 -2.12 -5.20 21.01
CA LYS A 193 -1.16 -5.81 21.94
C LYS A 193 -0.46 -7.03 21.34
N TYR A 194 -1.21 -7.89 20.64
CA TYR A 194 -0.66 -9.07 19.97
C TYR A 194 0.44 -8.69 18.97
N TYR A 195 0.18 -7.74 18.08
CA TYR A 195 1.16 -7.34 17.08
C TYR A 195 2.34 -6.54 17.65
N LYS A 196 2.12 -5.68 18.65
CA LYS A 196 3.23 -5.00 19.37
C LYS A 196 4.18 -6.02 20.01
N ASN A 197 3.64 -7.02 20.71
CA ASN A 197 4.46 -8.07 21.33
C ASN A 197 5.28 -8.88 20.30
N ILE A 198 4.72 -9.14 19.12
CA ILE A 198 5.46 -9.82 18.03
C ILE A 198 6.56 -8.91 17.47
N GLY A 199 6.25 -7.65 17.19
CA GLY A 199 7.21 -6.68 16.67
C GLY A 199 8.40 -6.50 17.61
N ASP A 200 8.12 -6.26 18.89
CA ASP A 200 9.15 -6.02 19.90
C ASP A 200 10.03 -7.27 20.12
N SER A 201 9.49 -8.48 19.96
CA SER A 201 10.24 -9.74 20.10
C SER A 201 11.25 -10.00 18.98
N ARG A 202 11.08 -9.32 17.84
CA ARG A 202 12.00 -9.39 16.70
C ARG A 202 12.95 -8.20 16.63
N LEU A 203 12.62 -7.10 17.29
CA LEU A 203 13.46 -5.90 17.39
C LEU A 203 14.44 -5.94 18.59
N SER A 204 14.22 -6.83 19.56
CA SER A 204 15.06 -6.97 20.76
C SER A 204 15.53 -8.42 20.95
N PRO A 205 16.78 -8.68 21.41
CA PRO A 205 17.21 -10.03 21.70
C PRO A 205 16.31 -10.71 22.76
N PRO A 206 16.04 -12.03 22.65
CA PRO A 206 15.05 -12.76 23.47
C PRO A 206 15.25 -12.67 24.99
N GLU A 207 16.45 -12.33 25.44
CA GLU A 207 16.85 -12.28 26.85
C GLU A 207 16.15 -11.16 27.65
N LEU A 208 15.61 -10.13 26.98
CA LEU A 208 14.85 -9.05 27.63
C LEU A 208 13.45 -9.48 28.10
N TYR A 209 12.82 -10.46 27.44
CA TYR A 209 11.43 -10.86 27.72
C TYR A 209 11.26 -11.74 28.95
N ILE A 210 12.30 -12.48 29.33
CA ILE A 210 12.24 -13.40 30.48
C ILE A 210 12.22 -12.62 31.81
N ASN A 211 12.75 -11.39 31.83
CA ASN A 211 12.77 -10.56 33.04
C ASN A 211 11.47 -9.75 33.23
N ASP A 212 10.79 -9.34 32.15
CA ASP A 212 9.55 -8.55 32.25
C ASP A 212 8.31 -9.38 32.60
N LEU A 213 8.28 -10.66 32.25
CA LEU A 213 7.20 -11.57 32.69
C LEU A 213 7.22 -11.85 34.20
N ASN A 214 8.37 -11.64 34.86
CA ASN A 214 8.50 -11.75 36.31
C ASN A 214 8.07 -10.47 37.05
N ASN A 215 7.81 -9.37 36.34
CA ASN A 215 7.48 -8.06 36.90
C ASN A 215 6.05 -7.60 36.51
N PHE A 216 5.05 -8.49 36.62
CA PHE A 216 3.65 -8.06 36.62
C PHE A 216 3.31 -7.31 37.93
N GLY A 217 3.76 -6.06 38.00
CA GLY A 217 3.39 -5.05 38.99
C GLY A 217 2.77 -3.84 38.29
N PHE A 218 1.61 -3.43 38.80
CA PHE A 218 0.75 -2.37 38.28
C PHE A 218 1.37 -0.96 38.15
N PHE A 219 0.90 -0.22 37.13
CA PHE A 219 0.94 1.25 36.90
C PHE A 219 2.28 1.98 36.83
N GLN A 220 2.55 2.67 35.69
CA GLN A 220 2.50 4.14 35.59
C GLN A 220 2.67 4.63 34.14
N SER A 221 1.81 5.58 33.77
CA SER A 221 1.92 6.58 32.68
C SER A 221 2.32 7.91 33.38
N PRO A 222 2.84 9.00 32.76
CA PRO A 222 2.53 9.41 31.39
C PRO A 222 3.55 10.28 30.61
N LEU A 223 3.14 10.64 29.37
CA LEU A 223 3.45 11.85 28.59
C LEU A 223 4.64 11.88 27.59
N TYR A 224 4.28 12.32 26.38
CA TYR A 224 5.06 12.74 25.19
C TYR A 224 5.88 11.67 24.44
N GLY A 225 5.21 10.97 23.51
CA GLY A 225 5.86 10.22 22.45
C GLY A 225 5.65 10.91 21.09
N SER A 226 6.73 11.07 20.34
CA SER A 226 6.68 11.18 18.86
C SER A 226 5.69 10.16 18.28
N PRO A 227 4.99 10.43 17.16
CA PRO A 227 4.03 9.48 16.61
C PRO A 227 4.69 8.10 16.45
N SER A 228 4.27 7.15 17.29
CA SER A 228 4.86 5.81 17.28
C SER A 228 4.22 5.05 16.12
N ALA A 229 5.05 4.65 15.14
CA ALA A 229 4.62 3.73 14.11
C ALA A 229 4.53 2.33 14.73
N SER A 230 3.45 1.61 14.45
CA SER A 230 3.25 0.21 14.84
C SER A 230 3.28 -0.67 13.60
N GLU A 231 3.93 -1.84 13.70
CA GLU A 231 3.96 -2.83 12.63
C GLU A 231 2.94 -3.94 12.90
N ILE A 232 2.21 -4.34 11.86
CA ILE A 232 1.29 -5.47 11.82
C ILE A 232 1.74 -6.39 10.69
N ARG A 233 2.21 -7.60 11.01
CA ARG A 233 2.59 -8.60 10.01
C ARG A 233 1.55 -9.71 9.99
N LEU A 234 0.89 -9.89 8.85
CA LEU A 234 -0.20 -10.86 8.73
C LEU A 234 0.30 -12.28 8.44
N ASN A 235 1.45 -12.43 7.77
CA ASN A 235 2.04 -13.74 7.44
C ASN A 235 3.57 -13.76 7.64
N ASN A 236 4.12 -14.92 8.07
CA ASN A 236 5.43 -15.03 8.73
C ASN A 236 6.66 -15.23 7.81
N TYR A 237 6.50 -15.20 6.48
CA TYR A 237 7.56 -15.58 5.54
C TYR A 237 8.10 -14.38 4.74
N SER A 238 8.75 -13.41 5.40
CA SER A 238 9.51 -12.37 4.67
C SER A 238 10.93 -12.83 4.33
N LEU A 239 11.41 -12.50 3.14
CA LEU A 239 12.79 -12.66 2.67
C LEU A 239 13.79 -11.76 3.43
N PHE A 240 13.30 -10.78 4.21
CA PHE A 240 14.09 -9.96 5.12
C PHE A 240 13.86 -10.30 6.61
N PRO A 241 14.27 -11.48 7.10
CA PRO A 241 14.33 -11.71 8.53
C PRO A 241 15.46 -10.81 9.09
N ASN A 242 15.12 -9.87 9.97
CA ASN A 242 16.05 -9.08 10.80
C ASN A 242 16.60 -7.74 10.24
N ARG A 243 15.85 -6.96 9.46
CA ARG A 243 16.16 -5.53 9.33
C ARG A 243 15.10 -4.68 10.03
N PRO A 244 15.45 -3.87 11.05
CA PRO A 244 14.53 -2.85 11.54
C PRO A 244 14.22 -1.91 10.38
N PHE A 245 12.94 -1.73 10.06
CA PHE A 245 12.50 -0.70 9.13
C PHE A 245 12.81 0.64 9.80
N GLN A 246 13.88 1.32 9.36
CA GLN A 246 14.02 2.74 9.67
C GLN A 246 12.97 3.46 8.84
N ALA A 247 11.90 3.92 9.49
CA ALA A 247 10.97 4.86 8.89
C ALA A 247 11.79 6.04 8.32
N LEU A 248 11.78 6.21 7.00
CA LEU A 248 12.39 7.38 6.38
C LEU A 248 11.66 8.61 6.93
N PRO A 249 12.38 9.63 7.43
CA PRO A 249 11.76 10.81 7.96
C PRO A 249 11.11 11.61 6.82
N GLY A 250 9.78 11.70 6.84
CA GLY A 250 9.01 12.74 6.18
C GLY A 250 8.70 12.52 4.69
N PHE A 251 7.52 12.00 4.41
CA PHE A 251 6.69 12.54 3.32
C PHE A 251 5.52 13.25 4.00
N TYR A 252 5.62 14.58 4.06
CA TYR A 252 4.55 15.51 4.45
C TYR A 252 3.92 16.09 3.19
#